data_AF-A0A552Z3Q1-F1
#
_entry.id   AF-A0A552Z3Q1-F1
#
_cell.length_a   1.000
_cell.length_b   1.000
_cell.length_c   1.000
_cell.angle_alpha   90.00
_cell.angle_beta   90.00
_cell.angle_gamma   90.00
#
_symmetry.space_group_name_H-M   'P 1'
#
loop_
_entity.id
_entity.type
_entity.pdbx_description
1 polymer ?
#
loop_
_entity_poly.entity_id
_entity_poly.type
_entity_poly.pdbx_seq_one_letter_code
_entity_poly.pdbx_strand_id
1 'polypeptide(L)'
;MKTKKKLIKILGVLFMLGGTFLASNHIKALGMDAPITTITTKISSVRVYNRFVGISSLTPYWANANSYTISSGRTLSASGSSSYQGTGFTLSASITKSVSVTISANKSKLSKLGIWVDTTLTRYKVVQYMYGSPVRTAYKVTSAPFNYYVRVYYK
;
A
#
# COMPACT_ATOMS: atom_id res chain seq x y z
N MET A 1 29.14 -18.29 44.64
CA MET A 1 29.81 -16.98 44.41
C MET A 1 29.50 -16.52 42.99
N LYS A 2 29.01 -15.29 42.80
CA LYS A 2 28.33 -14.77 41.59
C LYS A 2 29.22 -14.76 40.33
N THR A 3 28.79 -15.38 39.23
CA THR A 3 29.37 -15.16 37.90
C THR A 3 28.67 -13.97 37.22
N LYS A 4 29.43 -12.89 37.00
CA LYS A 4 29.00 -11.67 36.32
C LYS A 4 28.73 -11.95 34.83
N LYS A 5 27.49 -11.76 34.35
CA LYS A 5 27.20 -11.71 32.90
C LYS A 5 27.54 -10.32 32.36
N LYS A 6 28.52 -10.26 31.46
CA LYS A 6 28.94 -9.08 30.69
C LYS A 6 27.83 -8.74 29.69
N LEU A 7 27.30 -7.51 29.75
CA LEU A 7 26.28 -7.00 28.84
C LEU A 7 26.98 -6.42 27.59
N ILE A 8 26.85 -7.08 26.43
CA ILE A 8 27.35 -6.56 25.15
C ILE A 8 26.18 -5.86 24.46
N LYS A 9 26.23 -4.54 24.34
CA LYS A 9 25.31 -3.74 23.53
C LYS A 9 25.79 -3.79 22.07
N ILE A 10 25.04 -4.44 21.19
CA ILE A 10 25.22 -4.31 19.73
C ILE A 10 24.20 -3.28 19.23
N LEU A 11 24.72 -2.13 18.84
CA LEU A 11 23.97 -1.02 18.24
C LEU A 11 23.87 -1.30 16.73
N GLY A 12 22.73 -1.81 16.27
CA GLY A 12 22.48 -2.06 14.85
C GLY A 12 21.84 -0.85 14.17
N VAL A 13 22.64 -0.10 13.40
CA VAL A 13 22.18 0.94 12.46
C VAL A 13 21.40 0.26 11.32
N LEU A 14 20.24 0.84 10.95
CA LEU A 14 19.30 0.23 10.01
C LEU A 14 19.11 1.11 8.77
N PHE A 15 19.74 0.73 7.66
CA PHE A 15 19.45 1.33 6.35
C PHE A 15 18.19 0.69 5.74
N MET A 16 17.28 1.52 5.22
CA MET A 16 16.08 1.10 4.51
C MET A 16 16.26 1.20 2.99
N LEU A 17 16.07 0.09 2.28
CA LEU A 17 15.69 0.07 0.88
C LEU A 17 14.76 -1.12 0.65
N GLY A 18 13.57 -0.85 0.10
CA GLY A 18 12.70 -1.82 -0.57
C GLY A 18 12.34 -3.10 0.20
N GLY A 19 11.22 -3.08 0.91
CA GLY A 19 10.31 -4.24 1.00
C GLY A 19 10.92 -5.62 1.29
N THR A 20 11.62 -5.80 2.40
CA THR A 20 11.61 -6.98 3.31
C THR A 20 12.71 -6.71 4.33
N PHE A 21 12.35 -6.59 5.61
CA PHE A 21 13.38 -6.47 6.65
C PHE A 21 13.96 -7.85 6.92
N LEU A 22 15.13 -8.13 6.34
CA LEU A 22 16.02 -9.21 6.77
C LEU A 22 16.59 -8.85 8.15
N ALA A 23 15.78 -8.98 9.20
CA ALA A 23 16.24 -8.94 10.58
C ALA A 23 16.43 -10.37 11.15
N SER A 24 16.82 -11.35 10.32
CA SER A 24 16.81 -12.76 10.75
C SER A 24 18.16 -13.47 10.85
N ASN A 25 19.31 -12.87 10.50
CA ASN A 25 20.52 -13.68 10.31
C ASN A 25 21.68 -13.47 11.29
N HIS A 26 21.52 -12.70 12.38
CA HIS A 26 22.59 -12.58 13.40
C HIS A 26 22.26 -13.18 14.78
N ILE A 27 21.10 -13.83 14.97
CA ILE A 27 20.72 -14.49 16.23
C ILE A 27 20.88 -16.03 16.17
N LYS A 28 21.36 -16.60 15.05
CA LYS A 28 21.53 -18.06 14.94
C LYS A 28 22.68 -18.66 15.77
N ALA A 29 23.51 -17.86 16.43
CA ALA A 29 24.75 -18.35 17.08
C ALA A 29 24.60 -18.79 18.55
N LEU A 30 23.41 -18.72 19.17
CA LEU A 30 23.22 -19.05 20.60
C LEU A 30 22.05 -19.99 20.92
N GLY A 31 21.41 -20.61 19.92
CA GLY A 31 20.40 -21.66 20.16
C GLY A 31 19.14 -21.22 20.93
N MET A 32 18.83 -19.92 20.97
CA MET A 32 17.60 -19.39 21.57
C MET A 32 16.85 -18.54 20.54
N ASP A 33 16.20 -19.19 19.58
CA ASP A 33 15.22 -18.53 18.73
C ASP A 33 13.94 -18.30 19.56
N ALA A 34 13.91 -17.19 20.30
CA ALA A 34 12.69 -16.79 20.98
C ALA A 34 11.61 -16.52 19.94
N PRO A 35 10.46 -17.22 19.98
CA PRO A 35 9.42 -16.98 19.00
C PRO A 35 8.89 -15.56 19.15
N ILE A 36 8.94 -14.78 18.07
CA ILE A 36 8.28 -13.48 18.00
C ILE A 36 6.79 -13.74 17.81
N THR A 37 5.98 -13.38 18.79
CA THR A 37 4.50 -13.42 18.65
C THR A 37 4.02 -12.09 18.11
N THR A 38 3.17 -12.10 17.08
CA THR A 38 2.57 -10.89 16.51
C THR A 38 1.07 -10.88 16.75
N ILE A 39 0.58 -9.87 17.48
CA ILE A 39 -0.85 -9.65 17.69
C ILE A 39 -1.30 -8.50 16.80
N THR A 40 -2.35 -8.75 15.99
CA THR A 40 -2.97 -7.73 15.14
C THR A 40 -4.38 -7.44 15.66
N THR A 41 -4.65 -6.19 16.01
CA THR A 41 -5.96 -5.75 16.51
C THR A 41 -6.56 -4.73 15.56
N LYS A 42 -7.80 -4.94 15.13
CA LYS A 42 -8.55 -3.95 14.34
C LYS A 42 -8.88 -2.74 15.23
N ILE A 43 -8.54 -1.55 14.77
CA ILE A 43 -8.82 -0.29 15.48
C ILE A 43 -10.09 0.36 14.94
N SER A 44 -10.16 0.48 13.61
CA SER A 44 -11.25 1.18 12.94
C SER A 44 -11.46 0.65 11.53
N SER A 45 -12.66 0.91 10.99
CA SER A 45 -13.05 0.57 9.62
C SER A 45 -13.98 1.65 9.10
N VAL A 46 -13.65 2.24 7.96
CA VAL A 46 -14.43 3.32 7.37
C VAL A 46 -14.56 3.14 5.86
N ARG A 47 -15.70 3.55 5.30
CA ARG A 47 -15.85 3.68 3.85
C ARG A 47 -15.35 5.04 3.40
N VAL A 48 -14.50 5.04 2.40
CA VAL A 48 -14.05 6.26 1.72
C VAL A 48 -14.36 6.12 0.24
N TYR A 49 -14.74 7.23 -0.36
CA TYR A 49 -15.21 7.28 -1.74
C TYR A 49 -14.26 8.11 -2.60
N ASN A 50 -14.26 7.85 -3.91
CA ASN A 50 -13.46 8.57 -4.91
C ASN A 50 -11.98 8.72 -4.53
N ARG A 51 -11.35 7.68 -4.00
CA ARG A 51 -9.90 7.67 -3.74
C ARG A 51 -9.14 7.49 -5.04
N PHE A 52 -8.28 8.44 -5.37
CA PHE A 52 -7.41 8.33 -6.52
C PHE A 52 -6.37 7.21 -6.30
N VAL A 53 -6.29 6.29 -7.24
CA VAL A 53 -5.31 5.20 -7.25
C VAL A 53 -4.07 5.62 -8.03
N GLY A 54 -4.28 6.18 -9.22
CA GLY A 54 -3.20 6.57 -10.11
C GLY A 54 -3.65 6.72 -11.55
N ILE A 55 -2.69 7.00 -12.42
CA ILE A 55 -2.88 7.10 -13.85
C ILE A 55 -2.93 5.69 -14.47
N SER A 56 -3.86 5.48 -15.39
CA SER A 56 -4.00 4.24 -16.15
C SER A 56 -2.77 3.95 -17.01
N SER A 57 -2.36 2.68 -17.02
CA SER A 57 -1.35 2.12 -17.91
C SER A 57 -1.63 2.31 -19.40
N LEU A 58 -2.89 2.54 -19.81
CA LEU A 58 -3.25 2.80 -21.21
C LEU A 58 -2.93 4.24 -21.68
N THR A 59 -2.72 5.18 -20.76
CA THR A 59 -2.40 6.59 -21.09
C THR A 59 -1.15 7.05 -20.33
N PRO A 60 0.03 6.49 -20.64
CA PRO A 60 1.26 6.79 -19.90
C PRO A 60 1.78 8.21 -20.16
N TYR A 61 1.44 8.83 -21.29
CA TYR A 61 1.86 10.17 -21.69
C TYR A 61 0.70 11.17 -21.64
N TRP A 62 1.02 12.43 -21.39
CA TRP A 62 0.02 13.51 -21.38
C TRP A 62 -0.33 13.86 -22.82
N ALA A 63 -1.63 13.92 -23.13
CA ALA A 63 -2.08 14.24 -24.48
C ALA A 63 -3.28 15.19 -24.47
N ASN A 64 -3.34 16.06 -25.48
CA ASN A 64 -4.55 16.80 -25.83
C ASN A 64 -5.47 15.86 -26.61
N ALA A 65 -6.64 15.56 -26.06
CA ALA A 65 -7.59 14.64 -26.67
C ALA A 65 -9.04 15.14 -26.49
N ASN A 66 -9.88 14.92 -27.50
CA ASN A 66 -11.33 15.14 -27.38
C ASN A 66 -12.01 14.02 -26.58
N SER A 67 -11.44 12.82 -26.57
CA SER A 67 -11.96 11.66 -25.86
C SER A 67 -10.92 10.55 -25.79
N TYR A 68 -11.19 9.57 -24.93
CA TYR A 68 -10.44 8.31 -24.86
C TYR A 68 -11.40 7.15 -25.06
N THR A 69 -11.12 6.32 -26.06
CA THR A 69 -11.87 5.07 -26.29
C THR A 69 -11.09 3.90 -25.72
N ILE A 70 -11.70 3.21 -24.77
CA ILE A 70 -11.19 1.96 -24.20
C ILE A 70 -11.94 0.83 -24.90
N SER A 71 -11.27 0.08 -25.75
CA SER A 71 -11.88 -1.08 -26.43
C SER A 71 -12.26 -2.18 -25.43
N SER A 72 -13.28 -2.99 -25.80
CA SER A 72 -13.60 -4.21 -25.08
C SER A 72 -12.39 -5.14 -24.93
N GLY A 73 -12.31 -5.84 -23.80
CA GLY A 73 -11.21 -6.73 -23.42
C GLY A 73 -9.94 -6.02 -22.93
N ARG A 74 -9.87 -4.69 -23.01
CA ARG A 74 -8.70 -3.95 -22.52
C ARG A 74 -8.76 -3.79 -21.00
N THR A 75 -7.60 -3.98 -20.38
CA THR A 75 -7.39 -3.81 -18.94
C THR A 75 -6.70 -2.49 -18.67
N LEU A 76 -7.26 -1.69 -17.76
CA LEU A 76 -6.63 -0.49 -17.20
C LEU A 76 -6.09 -0.85 -15.83
N SER A 77 -4.82 -0.55 -15.58
CA SER A 77 -4.21 -0.77 -14.28
C SER A 77 -3.52 0.49 -13.78
N ALA A 78 -3.55 0.67 -12.47
CA ALA A 78 -2.81 1.72 -11.77
C ALA A 78 -2.47 1.26 -10.36
N SER A 79 -1.37 1.80 -9.83
CA SER A 79 -0.99 1.65 -8.43
C SER A 79 -0.41 2.96 -7.92
N GLY A 80 -0.68 3.29 -6.67
CA GLY A 80 -0.17 4.50 -6.05
C GLY A 80 -0.08 4.37 -4.53
N SER A 81 0.81 5.17 -3.95
CA SER A 81 0.90 5.34 -2.51
C SER A 81 -0.22 6.25 -2.02
N SER A 82 -0.79 5.88 -0.89
CA SER A 82 -1.84 6.63 -0.21
C SER A 82 -1.57 6.66 1.28
N SER A 83 -2.24 7.54 2.01
CA SER A 83 -2.17 7.59 3.46
C SER A 83 -3.54 7.76 4.08
N TYR A 84 -3.70 7.19 5.27
CA TYR A 84 -4.90 7.34 6.08
C TYR A 84 -4.48 7.45 7.55
N GLN A 85 -4.86 8.56 8.20
CA GLN A 85 -4.50 8.85 9.60
C GLN A 85 -2.98 8.69 9.86
N GLY A 86 -2.14 9.23 8.97
CA GLY A 86 -0.68 9.16 9.09
C GLY A 86 -0.04 7.80 8.79
N THR A 87 -0.82 6.78 8.42
CA THR A 87 -0.28 5.48 7.99
C THR A 87 -0.32 5.36 6.47
N GLY A 88 0.84 5.16 5.87
CA GLY A 88 0.98 4.90 4.43
C GLY A 88 0.50 3.49 4.05
N PHE A 89 -0.09 3.37 2.87
CA PHE A 89 -0.50 2.11 2.26
C PHE A 89 -0.52 2.24 0.73
N THR A 90 -0.52 1.10 0.05
CA THR A 90 -0.59 1.06 -1.42
C THR A 90 -2.02 0.79 -1.85
N LEU A 91 -2.52 1.58 -2.80
CA LEU A 91 -3.75 1.30 -3.53
C LEU A 91 -3.37 0.80 -4.92
N SER A 92 -4.04 -0.25 -5.36
CA SER A 92 -3.92 -0.78 -6.71
C SER A 92 -5.28 -1.14 -7.27
N ALA A 93 -5.46 -0.93 -8.57
CA ALA A 93 -6.67 -1.24 -9.28
C ALA A 93 -6.33 -1.84 -10.65
N SER A 94 -7.12 -2.84 -11.06
CA SER A 94 -7.09 -3.43 -12.39
C SER A 94 -8.54 -3.60 -12.85
N ILE A 95 -8.90 -2.97 -13.97
CA ILE A 95 -10.27 -2.90 -14.49
C ILE A 95 -10.27 -3.36 -15.94
N THR A 96 -10.88 -4.50 -16.21
CA THR A 96 -11.13 -4.97 -17.58
C THR A 96 -12.50 -4.50 -18.03
N LYS A 97 -12.58 -3.85 -19.19
CA LYS A 97 -13.87 -3.44 -19.77
C LYS A 97 -14.42 -4.55 -20.66
N SER A 98 -15.62 -5.04 -20.36
CA SER A 98 -16.30 -6.05 -21.20
C SER A 98 -16.93 -5.47 -22.47
N VAL A 99 -17.06 -4.15 -22.55
CA VAL A 99 -17.58 -3.41 -23.71
C VAL A 99 -16.68 -2.23 -24.01
N SER A 100 -16.71 -1.73 -25.24
CA SER A 100 -16.00 -0.51 -25.60
C SER A 100 -16.64 0.70 -24.93
N VAL A 101 -15.84 1.55 -24.29
CA VAL A 101 -16.30 2.74 -23.56
C VAL A 101 -15.53 3.96 -24.06
N THR A 102 -16.26 5.00 -24.44
CA THR A 102 -15.69 6.30 -24.79
C THR A 102 -15.89 7.28 -23.63
N ILE A 103 -14.81 7.91 -23.18
CA ILE A 103 -14.81 8.92 -22.12
C ILE A 103 -14.43 10.26 -22.75
N SER A 104 -15.34 11.22 -22.73
CA SER A 104 -15.11 12.56 -23.26
C SER A 104 -14.02 13.30 -22.48
N ALA A 105 -13.18 14.04 -23.20
CA ALA A 105 -12.08 14.85 -22.70
C ALA A 105 -12.10 16.24 -23.36
N ASN A 106 -11.29 17.16 -22.84
CA ASN A 106 -11.15 18.49 -23.39
C ASN A 106 -9.83 18.62 -24.17
N LYS A 107 -9.90 18.76 -25.50
CA LYS A 107 -8.71 18.90 -26.35
C LYS A 107 -7.84 20.11 -26.02
N SER A 108 -8.34 21.14 -25.34
CA SER A 108 -7.52 22.30 -24.98
C SER A 108 -6.62 22.04 -23.77
N LYS A 109 -6.79 20.92 -23.07
CA LYS A 109 -6.03 20.57 -21.87
C LYS A 109 -5.29 19.25 -22.03
N LEU A 110 -4.06 19.20 -21.54
CA LEU A 110 -3.33 17.95 -21.40
C LEU A 110 -4.06 17.06 -20.40
N SER A 111 -4.31 15.82 -20.82
CA SER A 111 -5.09 14.88 -20.05
C SER A 111 -4.54 13.46 -20.14
N LYS A 112 -5.02 12.63 -19.22
CA LYS A 112 -4.79 11.18 -19.12
C LYS A 112 -6.04 10.52 -18.55
N LEU A 113 -6.12 9.19 -18.59
CA LEU A 113 -7.10 8.44 -17.81
C LEU A 113 -6.58 8.18 -16.41
N GLY A 114 -7.32 8.62 -15.40
CA GLY A 114 -7.09 8.26 -14.01
C GLY A 114 -8.01 7.13 -13.56
N ILE A 115 -7.59 6.42 -12.51
CA ILE A 115 -8.38 5.39 -11.84
C ILE A 115 -8.69 5.85 -10.42
N TRP A 116 -9.95 5.78 -10.04
CA TRP A 116 -10.45 6.04 -8.69
C TRP A 116 -11.17 4.82 -8.16
N VAL A 117 -11.22 4.69 -6.84
CA VAL A 117 -11.94 3.61 -6.16
C VAL A 117 -12.74 4.12 -4.99
N ASP A 118 -13.85 3.44 -4.73
CA ASP A 118 -14.43 3.44 -3.40
C ASP A 118 -13.91 2.22 -2.66
N THR A 119 -13.49 2.41 -1.42
CA THR A 119 -12.85 1.36 -0.64
C THR A 119 -13.23 1.47 0.81
N THR A 120 -13.31 0.31 1.47
CA THR A 120 -13.29 0.26 2.92
C THR A 120 -11.83 0.26 3.37
N LEU A 121 -11.44 1.23 4.19
CA LEU A 121 -10.13 1.26 4.83
C LEU A 121 -10.26 0.69 6.23
N THR A 122 -9.44 -0.32 6.54
CA THR A 122 -9.36 -0.89 7.88
C THR A 122 -7.98 -0.65 8.47
N ARG A 123 -7.93 0.03 9.61
CA ARG A 123 -6.70 0.30 10.36
C ARG A 123 -6.51 -0.77 11.44
N TYR A 124 -5.28 -1.26 11.57
CA TYR A 124 -4.90 -2.21 12.59
C TYR A 124 -3.71 -1.70 13.40
N LYS A 125 -3.69 -2.05 14.68
CA LYS A 125 -2.51 -2.02 15.54
C LYS A 125 -1.82 -3.37 15.41
N VAL A 126 -0.51 -3.35 15.22
CA VAL A 126 0.32 -4.56 15.19
C VAL A 126 1.33 -4.45 16.31
N VAL A 127 1.27 -5.37 17.27
CA VAL A 127 2.19 -5.42 18.40
C VAL A 127 2.98 -6.71 18.33
N GLN A 128 4.30 -6.60 18.36
CA GLN A 128 5.21 -7.73 18.41
C GLN A 128 5.68 -7.93 19.84
N TYR A 129 5.68 -9.18 20.27
CA TYR A 129 6.11 -9.60 21.59
C TYR A 129 7.33 -10.51 21.49
N MET A 130 8.26 -10.32 22.41
CA MET A 130 9.39 -11.21 22.62
C MET A 130 9.40 -11.58 24.10
N TYR A 131 9.38 -12.87 24.41
CA TYR A 131 9.25 -13.37 25.79
C TYR A 131 8.05 -12.76 26.57
N GLY A 132 6.90 -12.61 25.90
CA GLY A 132 5.68 -12.05 26.51
C GLY A 132 5.69 -10.53 26.71
N SER A 133 6.80 -9.83 26.43
CA SER A 133 6.91 -8.38 26.54
C SER A 133 6.79 -7.70 25.17
N PRO A 134 6.04 -6.58 25.05
CA PRO A 134 5.91 -5.87 23.79
C PRO A 134 7.24 -5.20 23.41
N VAL A 135 7.76 -5.51 22.23
CA VAL A 135 9.03 -4.96 21.73
C VAL A 135 8.83 -3.95 20.61
N ARG A 136 7.69 -3.98 19.92
CA ARG A 136 7.38 -3.04 18.84
C ARG A 136 5.88 -2.85 18.67
N THR A 137 5.47 -1.61 18.42
CA THR A 137 4.13 -1.26 17.97
C THR A 137 4.20 -0.59 16.61
N ALA A 138 3.39 -1.04 15.68
CA ALA A 138 3.22 -0.46 14.36
C ALA A 138 1.73 -0.33 14.01
N TYR A 139 1.44 0.49 13.00
CA TYR A 139 0.10 0.61 12.43
C TYR A 139 0.14 0.17 10.97
N LYS A 140 -0.90 -0.55 10.55
CA LYS A 140 -1.12 -0.88 9.14
C LYS A 140 -2.52 -0.44 8.73
N VAL A 141 -2.66 -0.03 7.48
CA VAL A 141 -3.96 0.20 6.85
C VAL A 141 -4.08 -0.79 5.70
N THR A 142 -5.24 -1.42 5.59
CA THR A 142 -5.61 -2.27 4.46
C THR A 142 -6.78 -1.62 3.74
N SER A 143 -6.84 -1.82 2.42
CA SER A 143 -7.96 -1.37 1.60
C SER A 143 -8.69 -2.57 1.01
N ALA A 144 -10.02 -2.56 1.10
CA ALA A 144 -10.91 -3.45 0.37
C ALA A 144 -11.75 -2.59 -0.59
N PRO A 145 -11.29 -2.39 -1.85
CA PRO A 145 -12.06 -1.69 -2.86
C PRO A 145 -13.34 -2.46 -3.20
N PHE A 146 -14.42 -1.73 -3.47
CA PHE A 146 -15.70 -2.31 -3.87
C PHE A 146 -16.31 -1.65 -5.10
N ASN A 147 -15.89 -0.44 -5.47
CA ASN A 147 -16.22 0.19 -6.74
C ASN A 147 -14.98 0.79 -7.38
N TYR A 148 -14.98 0.83 -8.72
CA TYR A 148 -13.89 1.37 -9.53
C TYR A 148 -14.42 2.31 -10.60
N TYR A 149 -13.71 3.42 -10.81
CA TYR A 149 -14.07 4.44 -11.78
C TYR A 149 -12.86 4.79 -12.64
N VAL A 150 -13.14 5.07 -13.91
CA VAL A 150 -12.16 5.64 -14.84
C VAL A 150 -12.70 6.99 -15.26
N ARG A 151 -11.89 8.05 -15.09
CA ARG A 151 -12.25 9.42 -15.48
C ARG A 151 -11.05 10.10 -16.10
N VAL A 152 -11.29 11.22 -16.79
CA VAL A 152 -10.21 12.05 -17.31
C VAL A 152 -9.55 12.79 -16.15
N TYR A 153 -8.23 12.69 -16.09
CA TYR A 153 -7.36 13.45 -15.19
C TYR A 153 -6.64 14.52 -16.01
N TYR A 154 -6.75 15.78 -15.62
CA TYR A 154 -6.10 16.90 -16.29
C TYR A 154 -4.83 17.32 -15.56
N LYS A 155 -3.90 17.90 -16.31
CA LYS A 155 -2.74 18.60 -15.75
C LYS A 155 -3.11 20.01 -15.36
#